data_AF-A0A950H3T5-F1
#
_entry.id   AF-A0A950H3T5-F1
#
_cell.length_a   1.000
_cell.length_b   1.000
_cell.length_c   1.000
_cell.angle_alpha   90.00
_cell.angle_beta   90.00
_cell.angle_gamma   90.00
#
_symmetry.space_group_name_H-M   'P 1'
#
loop_
_entity.id
_entity.type
_entity.pdbx_description
1 polymer ?
#
loop_
_entity_poly.entity_id
_entity_poly.type
_entity_poly.pdbx_seq_one_letter_code
_entity_poly.pdbx_strand_id
1 'polypeptide(L)'
;MLAGIVERADGVPLFIEELTKAALETARETPKGAQTISAKSSPKPSVPSTLHDALMARLDRLGQDAKEIAQVASAIGREFSYELLALVAQRSDAAMQAALHRLIELGLVLPQGAPSDETYFFRYALVRDAAYDAILRTQRRQLHARIAEVLESSAHVE
;
A
#
# COMPACT_ATOMS: atom_id res chain seq x y z
N MET A 1 -6.35 -1.17 28.73
CA MET A 1 -6.19 -0.68 27.35
C MET A 1 -4.90 -1.16 26.69
N LEU A 2 -3.74 -1.14 27.38
CA LEU A 2 -2.47 -1.65 26.81
C LEU A 2 -2.45 -3.18 26.57
N ALA A 3 -3.14 -3.98 27.39
CA ALA A 3 -3.16 -5.44 27.25
C ALA A 3 -3.85 -5.93 25.96
N GLY A 4 -4.92 -5.27 25.52
CA GLY A 4 -5.63 -5.63 24.28
C GLY A 4 -4.89 -5.22 22.99
N ILE A 5 -3.87 -4.36 23.10
CA ILE A 5 -3.02 -3.94 21.98
C ILE A 5 -1.96 -5.01 21.67
N VAL A 6 -1.49 -5.73 22.69
CA VAL A 6 -0.45 -6.77 22.54
C VAL A 6 -1.04 -8.08 22.03
N GLU A 7 -2.24 -8.44 22.47
CA GLU A 7 -2.90 -9.72 22.13
C GLU A 7 -3.42 -9.77 20.68
N ARG A 8 -3.65 -8.61 20.04
CA ARG A 8 -4.08 -8.51 18.63
C ARG A 8 -2.95 -8.25 17.63
N ALA A 9 -1.72 -8.08 18.12
CA ALA A 9 -0.60 -7.58 17.32
C ALA A 9 0.26 -8.65 16.65
N ASP A 10 0.12 -9.92 17.02
CA ASP A 10 0.89 -11.08 16.48
C ASP A 10 2.36 -10.76 16.13
N GLY A 11 3.00 -9.90 16.94
CA GLY A 11 4.39 -9.52 16.80
C GLY A 11 4.77 -8.70 15.55
N VAL A 12 3.85 -8.09 14.80
CA VAL A 12 4.21 -7.30 13.61
C VAL A 12 4.44 -5.82 13.99
N PRO A 13 5.67 -5.28 13.93
CA PRO A 13 5.97 -3.90 14.33
C PRO A 13 5.15 -2.83 13.59
N LEU A 14 4.74 -3.11 12.34
CA LEU A 14 3.83 -2.26 11.56
C LEU A 14 2.47 -2.07 12.25
N PHE A 15 1.94 -3.09 12.92
CA PHE A 15 0.63 -2.98 13.57
C PHE A 15 0.67 -2.05 14.78
N ILE A 16 1.73 -2.12 15.57
CA ILE A 16 1.95 -1.18 16.68
C ILE A 16 2.17 0.24 16.13
N GLU A 17 2.91 0.38 15.04
CA GLU A 17 3.13 1.67 14.38
C GLU A 17 1.81 2.27 13.85
N GLU A 18 0.99 1.49 13.14
CA GLU A 18 -0.27 1.96 12.55
C GLU A 18 -1.36 2.19 13.58
N LEU A 19 -1.50 1.33 14.60
CA LEU A 19 -2.43 1.60 15.71
C LEU A 19 -2.02 2.85 16.47
N THR A 20 -0.72 3.07 16.70
CA THR A 20 -0.23 4.28 17.37
C THR A 20 -0.46 5.51 16.51
N LYS A 21 -0.17 5.44 15.20
CA LYS A 21 -0.43 6.55 14.25
C LYS A 21 -1.92 6.88 14.15
N ALA A 22 -2.79 5.88 13.97
CA ALA A 22 -4.23 6.07 13.91
C ALA A 22 -4.81 6.64 15.23
N ALA A 23 -4.32 6.16 16.37
CA ALA A 23 -4.70 6.70 17.68
C ALA A 23 -4.23 8.15 17.89
N LEU A 24 -3.02 8.49 17.44
CA LEU A 24 -2.47 9.85 17.52
C LEU A 24 -3.17 10.81 16.56
N GLU A 25 -3.53 10.38 15.36
CA GLU A 25 -4.33 11.16 14.40
C GLU A 25 -5.72 11.46 14.97
N THR A 26 -6.39 10.46 15.55
CA THR A 26 -7.70 10.63 16.21
C THR A 26 -7.61 11.54 17.44
N ALA A 27 -6.53 11.46 18.22
CA ALA A 27 -6.32 12.30 19.40
C ALA A 27 -5.98 13.76 19.04
N ARG A 28 -5.38 14.01 17.87
CA ARG A 28 -5.16 15.36 17.33
C ARG A 28 -6.44 16.01 16.83
N GLU A 29 -7.45 15.22 16.48
CA GLU A 29 -8.77 15.69 16.07
C GLU A 29 -9.74 15.94 17.23
N THR A 30 -9.35 15.66 18.48
CA THR A 30 -10.11 16.09 19.66
C THR A 30 -9.65 17.48 20.11
N PRO A 31 -10.45 18.56 19.93
CA PRO A 31 -10.11 19.84 20.53
C PRO A 31 -10.19 19.70 22.05
N LYS A 32 -9.16 20.17 22.75
CA LYS A 32 -9.26 20.45 24.17
C LYS A 32 -10.30 21.57 24.36
N GLY A 33 -11.53 21.18 24.69
CA GLY A 33 -12.52 22.08 25.28
C GLY A 33 -13.83 22.22 24.50
N ALA A 34 -14.89 22.29 25.29
CA ALA A 34 -16.26 22.71 25.00
C ALA A 34 -17.26 21.68 24.44
N GLN A 35 -18.22 21.37 25.31
CA GLN A 35 -19.54 20.84 25.00
C GLN A 35 -20.31 21.85 24.14
N THR A 36 -20.93 21.42 23.02
CA THR A 36 -22.33 21.74 22.63
C THR A 36 -22.73 21.09 21.28
N ILE A 37 -23.85 20.36 21.33
CA ILE A 37 -24.94 20.13 20.35
C ILE A 37 -24.76 20.46 18.85
N SER A 38 -25.10 19.44 18.04
CA SER A 38 -25.82 19.44 16.76
C SER A 38 -25.11 19.70 15.41
N ALA A 39 -25.31 18.71 14.52
CA ALA A 39 -25.41 18.78 13.06
C ALA A 39 -24.23 19.35 12.24
N LYS A 40 -23.34 18.45 11.81
CA LYS A 40 -23.07 18.14 10.38
C LYS A 40 -22.03 17.03 10.32
N SER A 41 -22.42 15.92 9.69
CA SER A 41 -21.60 14.74 9.43
C SER A 41 -20.42 15.11 8.53
N SER A 42 -19.28 15.47 9.12
CA SER A 42 -17.98 15.17 8.51
C SER A 42 -17.69 13.69 8.77
N PRO A 43 -17.20 12.91 7.77
CA PRO A 43 -16.81 11.54 8.03
C PRO A 43 -15.60 11.60 8.95
N LYS A 44 -15.80 11.30 10.24
CA LYS A 44 -14.68 11.01 11.14
C LYS A 44 -13.86 9.89 10.49
N PRO A 45 -12.52 9.95 10.50
CA PRO A 45 -11.73 8.81 10.12
C PRO A 45 -12.13 7.65 11.04
N SER A 46 -12.81 6.65 10.46
CA SER A 46 -13.27 5.49 11.19
C SER A 46 -12.06 4.72 11.65
N VAL A 47 -11.88 4.59 12.96
CA VAL A 47 -10.84 3.73 13.53
C VAL A 47 -11.05 2.32 12.96
N PRO A 48 -10.04 1.76 12.25
CA PRO A 48 -10.17 0.47 11.60
C PRO A 48 -10.49 -0.63 12.63
N SER A 49 -11.47 -1.50 12.31
CA SER A 49 -11.90 -2.56 13.23
C SER A 49 -10.96 -3.76 13.22
N THR A 50 -10.15 -3.88 12.16
CA THR A 50 -9.17 -4.93 11.93
C THR A 50 -7.86 -4.37 11.34
N LEU A 51 -6.78 -5.16 11.40
CA LEU A 51 -5.52 -4.84 10.72
C LEU A 51 -5.70 -4.69 9.21
N HIS A 52 -6.55 -5.54 8.61
CA HIS A 52 -6.87 -5.44 7.19
C HIS A 52 -7.51 -4.09 6.86
N ASP A 53 -8.49 -3.65 7.65
CA ASP A 53 -9.13 -2.34 7.46
C ASP A 53 -8.10 -1.19 7.59
N ALA A 54 -7.14 -1.31 8.51
CA ALA A 54 -6.10 -0.30 8.70
C ALA A 54 -5.16 -0.20 7.49
N LEU A 55 -4.77 -1.35 6.95
CA LEU A 55 -3.96 -1.45 5.74
C LEU A 55 -4.71 -0.91 4.53
N MET A 56 -5.99 -1.24 4.38
CA MET A 56 -6.83 -0.72 3.29
C MET A 56 -7.00 0.79 3.40
N ALA A 57 -7.26 1.32 4.60
CA ALA A 57 -7.33 2.76 4.82
C ALA A 57 -6.00 3.46 4.49
N ARG A 58 -4.86 2.81 4.76
CA ARG A 58 -3.55 3.34 4.37
C ARG A 58 -3.37 3.34 2.85
N LEU A 59 -3.80 2.28 2.16
CA LEU A 59 -3.79 2.21 0.71
C LEU A 59 -4.71 3.26 0.07
N ASP A 60 -5.86 3.55 0.67
CA ASP A 60 -6.78 4.58 0.19
C ASP A 60 -6.18 6.00 0.29
N ARG A 61 -5.32 6.25 1.27
CA ARG A 61 -4.56 7.52 1.42
C ARG A 61 -3.44 7.70 0.39
N LEU A 62 -3.15 6.69 -0.44
CA LEU A 62 -2.14 6.81 -1.50
C LEU A 62 -2.58 7.73 -2.64
N GLY A 63 -3.89 7.92 -2.82
CA GLY A 63 -4.43 8.44 -4.07
C GLY A 63 -4.49 7.34 -5.15
N GLN A 64 -5.27 7.61 -6.20
CA GLN A 64 -5.62 6.58 -7.18
C GLN A 64 -4.39 5.99 -7.90
N ASP A 65 -3.50 6.84 -8.40
CA ASP A 65 -2.35 6.39 -9.21
C ASP A 65 -1.38 5.52 -8.39
N ALA A 66 -1.00 5.97 -7.20
CA ALA A 66 -0.09 5.21 -6.34
C ALA A 66 -0.72 3.91 -5.81
N LYS A 67 -2.04 3.89 -5.58
CA LYS A 67 -2.77 2.67 -5.22
C LYS A 67 -2.77 1.66 -6.38
N GLU A 68 -3.03 2.12 -7.60
CA GLU A 68 -3.00 1.25 -8.78
C GLU A 68 -1.60 0.67 -9.03
N ILE A 69 -0.54 1.47 -8.90
CA ILE A 69 0.83 0.97 -9.01
C ILE A 69 1.16 -0.04 -7.89
N ALA A 70 0.73 0.21 -6.64
CA ALA A 70 0.88 -0.76 -5.57
C ALA A 70 0.14 -2.08 -5.86
N GLN A 71 -1.05 -2.01 -6.46
CA GLN A 71 -1.81 -3.18 -6.90
C GLN A 71 -1.06 -3.98 -7.97
N VAL A 72 -0.58 -3.31 -9.03
CA VAL A 72 0.20 -3.98 -10.08
C VAL A 72 1.46 -4.62 -9.52
N ALA A 73 2.23 -3.86 -8.73
CA ALA A 73 3.44 -4.36 -8.07
C ALA A 73 3.14 -5.57 -7.16
N SER A 74 2.03 -5.55 -6.43
CA SER A 74 1.64 -6.67 -5.55
C SER A 74 1.30 -7.96 -6.31
N ALA A 75 0.83 -7.84 -7.56
CA ALA A 75 0.57 -8.98 -8.43
C ALA A 75 1.87 -9.58 -9.00
N ILE A 76 2.91 -8.76 -9.19
CA ILE A 76 4.25 -9.23 -9.58
C ILE A 76 4.88 -10.02 -8.43
N GLY A 77 4.94 -9.43 -7.23
CA GLY A 77 5.61 -10.08 -6.12
C GLY A 77 5.89 -9.18 -4.93
N ARG A 78 6.67 -9.71 -3.98
CA ARG A 78 7.18 -8.92 -2.84
C ARG A 78 8.36 -8.04 -3.27
N GLU A 79 9.09 -8.47 -4.29
CA GLU A 79 10.22 -7.80 -4.92
C GLU A 79 9.94 -7.74 -6.43
N PHE A 80 10.30 -6.62 -7.07
CA PHE A 80 10.05 -6.37 -8.48
C PHE A 80 11.04 -5.32 -9.04
N SER A 81 11.39 -5.42 -10.32
CA SER A 81 12.19 -4.40 -11.00
C SER A 81 11.33 -3.25 -11.52
N TYR A 82 11.95 -2.08 -11.72
CA TYR A 82 11.29 -0.95 -12.40
C TYR A 82 10.78 -1.35 -13.79
N GLU A 83 11.62 -2.04 -14.56
CA GLU A 83 11.35 -2.42 -15.95
C GLU A 83 10.12 -3.32 -16.06
N LEU A 84 10.05 -4.38 -15.24
CA LEU A 84 8.90 -5.29 -15.23
C LEU A 84 7.62 -4.55 -14.83
N LEU A 85 7.69 -3.70 -13.81
CA LEU A 85 6.55 -2.90 -13.38
C LEU A 85 6.08 -1.94 -14.48
N ALA A 86 7.00 -1.26 -15.17
CA ALA A 86 6.69 -0.33 -16.25
C ALA A 86 5.99 -1.03 -17.43
N LEU A 87 6.51 -2.18 -17.86
CA LEU A 87 5.92 -2.99 -18.94
C LEU A 87 4.51 -3.49 -18.58
N VAL A 88 4.30 -3.92 -17.33
CA VAL A 88 3.00 -4.44 -16.89
C VAL A 88 1.99 -3.31 -16.65
N ALA A 89 2.37 -2.23 -15.98
CA ALA A 89 1.44 -1.17 -15.58
C ALA A 89 0.95 -0.30 -16.75
N GLN A 90 1.72 -0.21 -17.85
CA GLN A 90 1.37 0.58 -19.03
C GLN A 90 1.02 2.05 -18.71
N ARG A 91 1.76 2.64 -17.77
CA ARG A 91 1.67 4.07 -17.40
C ARG A 91 2.83 4.84 -18.01
N SER A 92 2.69 6.16 -18.10
CA SER A 92 3.82 7.01 -18.48
C SER A 92 4.92 6.94 -17.41
N ASP A 93 6.16 7.10 -17.83
CA ASP A 93 7.34 7.08 -16.96
C ASP A 93 7.21 8.08 -15.79
N ALA A 94 6.76 9.31 -16.10
CA ALA A 94 6.52 10.34 -15.08
C ALA A 94 5.46 9.93 -14.04
N ALA A 95 4.37 9.28 -14.47
CA ALA A 95 3.32 8.81 -13.55
C ALA A 95 3.82 7.65 -12.68
N MET A 96 4.60 6.74 -13.26
CA MET A 96 5.23 5.63 -12.54
C MET A 96 6.16 6.12 -11.44
N GLN A 97 7.07 7.05 -11.79
CA GLN A 97 8.03 7.64 -10.87
C GLN A 97 7.33 8.39 -9.73
N ALA A 98 6.31 9.20 -10.04
CA ALA A 98 5.53 9.90 -9.02
C ALA A 98 4.84 8.92 -8.05
N ALA A 99 4.27 7.83 -8.57
CA ALA A 99 3.63 6.81 -7.76
C ALA A 99 4.62 6.03 -6.88
N LEU A 100 5.78 5.62 -7.42
CA LEU A 100 6.83 4.94 -6.66
C LEU A 100 7.43 5.86 -5.59
N HIS A 101 7.73 7.12 -5.91
CA HIS A 101 8.15 8.11 -4.91
C HIS A 101 7.14 8.20 -3.77
N ARG A 102 5.84 8.24 -4.09
CA ARG A 102 4.79 8.30 -3.06
C ARG A 102 4.77 7.05 -2.16
N LEU A 103 4.96 5.87 -2.73
CA LEU A 103 5.05 4.61 -1.99
C LEU A 103 6.28 4.56 -1.08
N ILE A 104 7.39 5.14 -1.52
CA ILE A 104 8.65 5.25 -0.77
C ILE A 104 8.53 6.27 0.37
N GLU A 105 7.95 7.45 0.13
CA GLU A 105 7.67 8.47 1.15
C GLU A 105 6.83 7.92 2.31
N LEU A 106 5.86 7.07 1.98
CA LEU A 106 5.00 6.40 2.95
C LEU A 106 5.63 5.13 3.52
N GLY A 107 6.87 4.81 3.15
CA GLY A 107 7.64 3.67 3.65
C GLY A 107 7.05 2.31 3.33
N LEU A 108 6.17 2.22 2.33
CA LEU A 108 5.51 0.98 1.92
C LEU A 108 6.40 0.13 1.03
N VAL A 109 7.13 0.79 0.14
CA VAL A 109 8.09 0.21 -0.80
C VAL A 109 9.46 0.82 -0.51
N LEU A 110 10.51 0.04 -0.71
CA LEU A 110 11.89 0.49 -0.58
C LEU A 110 12.67 0.19 -1.86
N PRO A 111 13.50 1.12 -2.34
CA PRO A 111 14.44 0.84 -3.41
C PRO A 111 15.55 -0.09 -2.89
N GLN A 112 16.02 -0.96 -3.77
CA GLN A 112 17.11 -1.90 -3.59
C GLN A 112 17.92 -2.01 -4.89
N GLY A 113 19.20 -2.35 -4.79
CA GLY A 113 20.07 -2.50 -5.95
C GLY A 113 20.75 -1.21 -6.39
N ALA A 114 21.52 -1.31 -7.47
CA ALA A 114 22.23 -0.19 -8.06
C ALA A 114 21.31 0.55 -9.06
N PRO A 115 21.60 1.81 -9.44
CA PRO A 115 20.78 2.54 -10.40
C PRO A 115 20.58 1.86 -11.77
N SER A 116 21.49 0.95 -12.16
CA SER A 116 21.40 0.15 -13.38
C SER A 116 20.52 -1.10 -13.26
N ASP A 117 20.13 -1.47 -12.04
CA ASP A 117 19.29 -2.63 -11.71
C ASP A 117 18.36 -2.23 -10.56
N GLU A 118 17.53 -1.23 -10.84
CA GLU A 118 16.66 -0.62 -9.85
C GLU A 118 15.52 -1.59 -9.50
N THR A 119 15.64 -2.17 -8.32
CA THR A 119 14.65 -3.09 -7.76
C THR A 119 13.94 -2.42 -6.60
N TYR A 120 12.75 -2.93 -6.31
CA TYR A 120 11.89 -2.41 -5.28
C TYR A 120 11.30 -3.58 -4.50
N PHE A 121 11.11 -3.41 -3.20
CA PHE A 121 10.43 -4.40 -2.39
C PHE A 121 9.42 -3.80 -1.44
N PHE A 122 8.33 -4.51 -1.20
CA PHE A 122 7.39 -4.17 -0.15
C PHE A 122 8.04 -4.40 1.20
N ARG A 123 8.19 -3.32 1.98
CA ARG A 123 8.74 -3.35 3.34
C ARG A 123 7.99 -4.37 4.20
N TYR A 124 6.68 -4.47 4.02
CA TYR A 124 5.79 -5.33 4.80
C TYR A 124 4.95 -6.22 3.88
N ALA A 125 5.01 -7.54 4.10
CA ALA A 125 4.25 -8.52 3.32
C ALA A 125 2.73 -8.26 3.38
N LEU A 126 2.21 -7.86 4.54
CA LEU A 126 0.79 -7.58 4.72
C LEU A 126 0.29 -6.37 3.89
N VAL A 127 1.14 -5.38 3.63
CA VAL A 127 0.78 -4.25 2.74
C VAL A 127 0.62 -4.74 1.31
N ARG A 128 1.54 -5.60 0.87
CA ARG A 128 1.49 -6.25 -0.44
C ARG A 128 0.23 -7.11 -0.56
N ASP A 129 -0.08 -7.92 0.44
CA ASP A 129 -1.27 -8.77 0.42
C ASP A 129 -2.57 -7.94 0.41
N ALA A 130 -2.64 -6.86 1.20
CA ALA A 130 -3.78 -5.95 1.17
C ALA A 130 -3.94 -5.27 -0.21
N ALA A 131 -2.83 -4.82 -0.82
CA ALA A 131 -2.86 -4.24 -2.16
C ALA A 131 -3.33 -5.27 -3.21
N TYR A 132 -2.81 -6.49 -3.14
CA TYR A 132 -3.22 -7.58 -4.02
C TYR A 132 -4.70 -7.93 -3.82
N ASP A 133 -5.16 -7.93 -2.57
CA ASP A 133 -6.54 -8.27 -2.23
C ASP A 133 -7.56 -7.20 -2.64
N ALA A 134 -7.12 -5.95 -2.78
CA ALA A 134 -7.92 -4.87 -3.31
C ALA A 134 -8.23 -4.99 -4.82
N ILE A 135 -7.58 -5.92 -5.55
CA ILE A 135 -7.77 -6.09 -6.98
C ILE A 135 -8.98 -7.00 -7.25
N LEU A 136 -9.85 -6.60 -8.18
CA LEU A 136 -10.98 -7.43 -8.62
C LEU A 136 -10.48 -8.73 -9.28
N ARG A 137 -11.19 -9.85 -9.08
CA ARG A 137 -10.78 -11.16 -9.61
C ARG A 137 -10.50 -11.15 -11.13
N THR A 138 -11.35 -10.49 -11.91
CA THR A 138 -11.17 -10.37 -13.37
C THR A 138 -9.89 -9.60 -13.73
N GLN A 139 -9.61 -8.51 -13.01
CA GLN A 139 -8.40 -7.70 -13.21
C GLN A 139 -7.15 -8.46 -12.78
N ARG A 140 -7.18 -9.22 -11.68
CA ARG A 140 -6.05 -10.09 -11.27
C ARG A 140 -5.67 -11.07 -12.38
N ARG A 141 -6.67 -11.70 -13.01
CA ARG A 141 -6.40 -12.63 -14.12
C ARG A 141 -5.74 -11.93 -15.31
N GLN A 142 -6.18 -10.72 -15.66
CA GLN A 142 -5.59 -9.93 -16.75
C GLN A 142 -4.17 -9.45 -16.42
N LEU A 143 -3.92 -9.06 -15.17
CA LEU A 143 -2.58 -8.67 -14.72
C LEU A 143 -1.63 -9.87 -14.77
N HIS A 144 -2.03 -11.02 -14.24
CA HIS A 144 -1.20 -12.23 -14.29
C HIS A 144 -0.90 -12.72 -15.70
N ALA A 145 -1.89 -12.68 -16.60
CA ALA A 145 -1.65 -13.01 -18.01
C ALA A 145 -0.57 -12.10 -18.63
N ARG A 146 -0.68 -10.79 -18.38
CA ARG A 146 0.30 -9.80 -18.87
C ARG A 146 1.67 -9.95 -18.25
N ILE A 147 1.74 -10.25 -16.95
CA ILE A 147 3.01 -10.53 -16.26
C ILE A 147 3.68 -11.74 -16.91
N ALA A 148 2.93 -12.82 -17.17
CA ALA A 148 3.44 -13.99 -17.85
C ALA A 148 3.96 -13.66 -19.27
N GLU A 149 3.18 -12.93 -20.07
CA GLU A 149 3.57 -12.49 -21.42
C GLU A 149 4.88 -11.68 -21.40
N VAL A 150 5.02 -10.74 -20.47
CA VAL A 150 6.26 -9.95 -20.33
C VAL A 150 7.43 -10.86 -19.98
N LEU A 151 7.30 -11.70 -18.95
CA LEU A 151 8.37 -12.61 -18.52
C LEU A 151 8.79 -13.60 -19.61
N GLU A 152 7.83 -14.13 -20.38
CA GLU A 152 8.12 -14.98 -21.53
C GLU A 152 8.89 -14.23 -22.61
N SER A 153 8.51 -12.98 -22.92
CA SER A 153 9.20 -12.16 -23.91
C SER A 153 10.63 -11.79 -23.50
N SER A 154 10.85 -11.51 -22.21
CA SER A 154 12.18 -11.21 -21.66
C SER A 154 13.10 -12.44 -21.67
N ALA A 155 12.55 -13.63 -21.44
CA ALA A 155 13.31 -14.88 -21.42
C ALA A 155 13.80 -15.36 -22.80
N HIS A 156 13.25 -14.82 -23.90
CA HIS A 156 13.66 -15.16 -25.28
C HIS A 156 14.74 -14.24 -25.86
N VAL A 157 15.22 -13.26 -25.07
CA VAL A 157 16.23 -12.27 -25.50
C VAL A 157 17.65 -12.64 -25.01
N GLU A 158 17.81 -13.72 -24.25
CA GLU A 158 19.11 -14.33 -23.88
C GLU A 158 19.51 -15.49 -24.82
#